data_AF-A0A3R7I1I9-F1
#
_entry.id   AF-A0A3R7I1I9-F1
#
_cell.length_a   1.000
_cell.length_b   1.000
_cell.length_c   1.000
_cell.angle_alpha   90.00
_cell.angle_beta   90.00
_cell.angle_gamma   90.00
#
_symmetry.space_group_name_H-M   'P 1'
#
loop_
_entity.id
_entity.type
_entity.pdbx_description
1 polymer ?
#
loop_
_entity_poly.entity_id
_entity_poly.type
_entity_poly.pdbx_seq_one_letter_code
_entity_poly.pdbx_strand_id
1 'polypeptide(L)' 'MEIRNPTWAEVCVKASPFALLISFSVFGAMILGYIIGTPLGEVGRIILSAVFTTAGLVAGILGSLQIISRIYGV' A
#
# COMPACT_ATOMS: atom_id res chain seq x y z
N MET A 1 23.33 13.15 -20.65
CA MET A 1 22.88 11.97 -19.87
C MET A 1 22.55 10.88 -20.87
N GLU A 2 23.34 9.82 -20.94
CA GLU A 2 22.94 8.63 -21.73
C GLU A 2 21.69 8.03 -21.10
N ILE A 3 20.62 7.92 -21.89
CA ILE A 3 19.38 7.26 -21.48
C ILE A 3 19.67 5.75 -21.53
N ARG A 4 20.29 5.23 -20.47
CA ARG A 4 20.46 3.78 -20.30
C ARG A 4 19.07 3.23 -19.95
N ASN A 5 18.43 2.55 -20.90
CA ASN A 5 17.17 1.88 -20.66
C ASN A 5 17.36 0.90 -19.49
N PRO A 6 16.64 1.09 -18.36
CA PRO A 6 16.76 0.19 -17.23
C PRO A 6 16.29 -1.19 -17.66
N THR A 7 17.01 -2.22 -17.24
CA THR A 7 16.56 -3.59 -17.47
C THR A 7 15.28 -3.84 -16.67
N TRP A 8 14.40 -4.75 -17.13
CA TRP A 8 13.20 -5.14 -16.38
C TRP A 8 13.52 -5.57 -14.93
N ALA A 9 14.69 -6.17 -14.71
CA ALA A 9 15.17 -6.54 -13.38
C ALA A 9 15.43 -5.32 -12.48
N GLU A 10 16.08 -4.27 -12.98
CA GLU A 10 16.34 -3.04 -12.21
C GLU A 10 15.04 -2.31 -11.84
N VAL A 11 14.05 -2.31 -12.75
CA VAL A 11 12.73 -1.74 -12.47
C VAL A 11 12.04 -2.51 -11.35
N CYS A 12 12.04 -3.85 -11.40
CA CYS A 12 11.46 -4.69 -10.35
C CYS A 12 12.16 -4.53 -8.99
N VAL A 13 13.49 -4.44 -8.96
CA VAL A 13 14.24 -4.25 -7.71
C VAL A 13 13.88 -2.91 -7.08
N LYS A 14 13.80 -1.84 -7.88
CA LYS A 14 13.37 -0.51 -7.39
C LYS A 14 11.90 -0.50 -6.97
N ALA A 15 11.03 -1.24 -7.66
CA ALA A 15 9.60 -1.33 -7.35
C ALA A 15 9.28 -2.16 -6.09
N SER A 16 10.11 -3.16 -5.79
CA SER A 16 9.89 -4.13 -4.70
C SER A 16 9.67 -3.52 -3.30
N PRO A 17 10.46 -2.55 -2.80
CA PRO A 17 10.19 -1.95 -1.49
C PRO A 17 8.85 -1.21 -1.44
N PHE A 18 8.41 -0.61 -2.55
CA PHE A 18 7.12 0.08 -2.61
C PHE A 18 5.95 -0.90 -2.61
N ALA A 19 6.06 -1.98 -3.37
CA ALA A 19 5.07 -3.05 -3.35
C ALA A 19 4.92 -3.66 -1.94
N LEU A 20 6.04 -3.83 -1.22
CA LEU A 20 6.03 -4.30 0.17
C LEU A 20 5.35 -3.31 1.12
N LEU A 21 5.63 -2.00 1.00
CA LEU A 21 4.99 -0.97 1.82
C LEU A 21 3.48 -0.89 1.59
N ILE A 22 3.06 -0.92 0.32
CA ILE A 22 1.63 -0.93 -0.04
C ILE A 22 0.98 -2.18 0.54
N SER A 23 1.59 -3.35 0.35
CA SER A 23 1.06 -4.61 0.89
C SER A 23 0.94 -4.57 2.41
N PHE A 24 1.97 -4.11 3.11
CA PHE A 24 1.95 -3.98 4.56
C PHE A 24 0.84 -3.02 5.03
N SER A 25 0.66 -1.89 4.36
CA SER A 25 -0.41 -0.94 4.67
C SER A 25 -1.80 -1.53 4.47
N VAL A 26 -2.02 -2.23 3.35
CA VAL A 26 -3.30 -2.89 3.04
C VAL A 26 -3.64 -3.98 4.05
N PHE A 27 -2.68 -4.88 4.35
CA PHE A 27 -2.88 -5.96 5.30
C PHE A 27 -3.09 -5.43 6.72
N GLY A 28 -2.29 -4.46 7.15
CA GLY A 28 -2.43 -3.84 8.47
C GLY A 28 -3.80 -3.18 8.64
N ALA A 29 -4.24 -2.41 7.64
CA ALA A 29 -5.55 -1.77 7.68
C ALA A 29 -6.70 -2.78 7.65
N MET A 30 -6.63 -3.82 6.82
CA MET A 30 -7.63 -4.90 6.79
C MET A 30 -7.80 -5.56 8.16
N ILE A 31 -6.70 -5.89 8.84
CA ILE A 31 -6.73 -6.51 10.18
C ILE A 31 -7.36 -5.55 11.18
N LEU A 32 -7.01 -4.26 11.13
CA LEU A 32 -7.64 -3.22 11.96
C LEU A 32 -9.15 -3.14 11.72
N GLY A 33 -9.59 -3.10 10.47
CA GLY A 33 -11.01 -3.08 10.11
C GLY A 33 -11.76 -4.33 10.59
N TYR A 34 -11.13 -5.50 10.50
CA TYR A 34 -11.66 -6.74 11.05
C TYR A 34 -11.85 -6.64 12.57
N ILE A 35 -10.81 -6.23 13.32
CA ILE A 35 -10.84 -6.13 14.79
C ILE A 35 -11.91 -5.14 15.24
N ILE A 36 -11.96 -3.95 14.62
CA ILE A 36 -12.95 -2.90 14.94
C ILE A 36 -14.36 -3.33 14.56
N GLY A 37 -14.52 -4.11 13.49
CA GLY A 37 -15.80 -4.62 13.03
C GLY A 37 -16.35 -5.81 13.81
N THR A 38 -15.51 -6.55 14.53
CA THR A 38 -15.93 -7.70 15.38
C THR A 38 -17.12 -7.40 16.31
N PRO A 39 -17.15 -6.29 17.10
CA PRO A 39 -18.27 -5.99 17.99
C PRO A 39 -19.58 -5.64 17.26
N LEU A 40 -19.53 -5.34 15.96
CA LEU A 40 -20.70 -4.97 15.15
C LEU A 40 -21.34 -6.19 14.43
N GLY A 41 -20.82 -7.38 14.68
CA GLY A 41 -21.28 -8.62 14.04
C GLY A 41 -20.74 -8.81 12.61
N GLU A 42 -21.24 -9.84 11.94
CA GLU A 42 -20.75 -10.30 10.62
C GLU A 42 -20.75 -9.19 9.56
N VAL A 43 -21.85 -8.45 9.46
CA VAL A 43 -22.02 -7.38 8.47
C VAL A 43 -21.07 -6.22 8.76
N GLY A 44 -20.96 -5.81 10.03
CA GLY A 44 -20.03 -4.76 10.44
C GLY A 44 -18.58 -5.12 10.16
N ARG A 45 -18.20 -6.37 10.43
CA ARG A 45 -16.87 -6.91 10.13
C ARG A 45 -16.52 -6.88 8.65
N ILE A 46 -17.44 -7.27 7.78
CA ILE A 46 -17.23 -7.24 6.32
C ILE A 46 -17.09 -5.79 5.84
N ILE A 47 -18.01 -4.91 6.23
CA ILE A 47 -18.01 -3.51 5.78
C ILE A 47 -16.77 -2.78 6.26
N LEU A 48 -16.43 -2.88 7.55
CA LEU A 48 -15.26 -2.20 8.10
C LEU A 48 -13.95 -2.76 7.58
N SER A 49 -13.84 -4.08 7.41
CA SER A 49 -12.69 -4.68 6.74
C SER A 49 -12.52 -4.11 5.33
N ALA A 50 -13.58 -4.10 4.52
CA ALA A 50 -13.53 -3.56 3.16
C ALA A 50 -13.13 -2.07 3.13
N VAL A 51 -13.75 -1.24 3.97
CA VAL A 51 -13.45 0.20 4.06
C VAL A 51 -12.00 0.44 4.45
N PHE A 52 -11.51 -0.26 5.48
CA PHE A 52 -10.12 -0.10 5.91
C PHE A 52 -9.13 -0.65 4.89
N THR A 53 -9.43 -1.77 4.21
CA THR A 53 -8.60 -2.27 3.11
C THR A 53 -8.47 -1.23 1.99
N THR A 54 -9.58 -0.58 1.60
CA THR A 54 -9.56 0.50 0.61
C THR A 54 -8.74 1.69 1.10
N ALA A 55 -8.93 2.10 2.36
CA ALA A 55 -8.16 3.19 2.96
C ALA A 55 -6.66 2.88 3.02
N GLY A 56 -6.29 1.65 3.41
CA GLY A 56 -4.90 1.17 3.44
C GLY A 56 -4.27 1.12 2.05
N LEU A 57 -5.03 0.74 1.02
CA LEU A 57 -4.56 0.80 -0.36
C LEU A 57 -4.24 2.24 -0.79
N VAL A 58 -5.17 3.17 -0.56
CA VAL A 58 -5.00 4.59 -0.91
C VAL A 58 -3.83 5.20 -0.14
N ALA A 59 -3.76 4.97 1.17
CA ALA A 59 -2.68 5.45 2.02
C ALA A 59 -1.32 4.85 1.62
N GLY A 60 -1.27 3.56 1.31
CA GLY A 60 -0.07 2.88 0.84
C GLY A 60 0.45 3.46 -0.48
N ILE A 61 -0.44 3.72 -1.43
CA ILE A 61 -0.08 4.33 -2.73
C ILE A 61 0.42 5.77 -2.51
N LEU A 62 -0.36 6.61 -1.82
CA LEU A 62 0.02 8.01 -1.59
C LEU A 62 1.30 8.15 -0.77
N GLY A 63 1.46 7.33 0.27
CA GLY A 63 2.68 7.28 1.08
C GLY A 63 3.89 6.84 0.26
N SER A 64 3.72 5.83 -0.61
CA SER A 64 4.79 5.39 -1.50
C SER A 64 5.17 6.46 -2.52
N LEU A 65 4.20 7.18 -3.09
CA LEU A 65 4.46 8.33 -3.98
C LEU A 65 5.21 9.45 -3.26
N GLN A 66 4.86 9.75 -2.01
CA GLN A 66 5.57 10.76 -1.22
C GLN A 66 7.02 10.35 -0.92
N ILE A 67 7.26 9.06 -0.65
CA ILE A 67 8.61 8.51 -0.50
C ILE A 67 9.39 8.63 -1.81
N ILE A 68 8.76 8.30 -2.95
CA ILE A 68 9.38 8.43 -4.28
C ILE A 68 9.77 9.88 -4.56
N SER A 69 8.88 10.86 -4.34
CA SER A 69 9.19 12.28 -4.55
C SER A 69 10.37 12.74 -3.68
N ARG A 70 10.46 12.27 -2.42
CA ARG A 70 11.60 12.58 -1.55
C ARG A 70 12.92 11.92 -1.98
N ILE A 71 12.89 10.67 -2.46
CA ILE A 71 14.11 9.92 -2.83
C ILE A 71 14.62 10.34 -4.20
N TYR A 72 13.71 10.55 -5.16
CA TYR A 72 14.05 10.81 -6.55
C TYR A 72 13.95 12.29 -6.96
N GLY A 73 13.48 13.16 -6.07
CA GLY A 73 13.46 14.62 -6.30
C GLY A 73 12.55 15.06 -7.45
N VAL A 74 11.52 14.26 -7.75
CA VAL A 74 10.48 14.59 -8.74
C VAL A 74 9.38 15.42 -8.09
#